data_AF-A0A2V8M5Q0-F1
#
_entry.id   AF-A0A2V8M5Q0-F1
#
_cell.length_a   1.000
_cell.length_b   1.000
_cell.length_c   1.000
_cell.angle_alpha   90.00
_cell.angle_beta   90.00
_cell.angle_gamma   90.00
#
_symmetry.space_group_name_H-M   'P 1'
#
loop_
_entity.id
_entity.type
_entity.pdbx_description
1 polymer ?
#
loop_
_entity_poly.entity_id
_entity_poly.type
_entity_poly.pdbx_seq_one_letter_code
_entity_poly.pdbx_strand_id
1 'polypeptide(L)'
;MLVKGKHQQLEIVLGPNWRSIVIWSPNPTATGRSGQGGQSDPNFIAFEPMAGITDAMNLAHKGLYKELQSIPPSGTWDASFWIKPSGF
;
A
#
# COMPACT_ATOMS: atom_id res chain seq x y z
N MET A 1 -7.27 3.72 8.69
CA MET A 1 -6.25 4.76 8.40
C MET A 1 -6.95 5.96 7.81
N LEU A 2 -6.42 7.17 7.97
CA LEU A 2 -7.17 8.38 7.67
C LEU A 2 -6.25 9.49 7.14
N VAL A 3 -6.69 10.19 6.10
CA VAL A 3 -6.05 11.40 5.58
C VAL A 3 -7.06 12.55 5.58
N LYS A 4 -6.64 13.71 6.10
CA LYS A 4 -7.47 14.93 6.17
C LYS A 4 -6.91 16.00 5.25
N GLY A 5 -7.78 16.58 4.44
CA GLY A 5 -7.56 17.87 3.80
C GLY A 5 -8.03 19.02 4.70
N LYS A 6 -8.31 20.18 4.11
CA LYS A 6 -8.82 21.36 4.85
C LYS A 6 -10.24 21.15 5.37
N HIS A 7 -11.10 20.53 4.56
CA HIS A 7 -12.50 20.27 4.89
C HIS A 7 -12.88 18.81 4.66
N GLN A 8 -12.23 18.15 3.70
CA GLN A 8 -12.48 16.77 3.31
C GLN A 8 -11.62 15.78 4.10
N GLN A 9 -12.10 14.55 4.20
CA GLN A 9 -11.36 13.43 4.79
C GLN A 9 -11.64 12.15 4.02
N LEU A 10 -10.61 11.30 3.89
CA LEU A 10 -10.76 9.92 3.46
C LEU A 10 -10.33 8.98 4.59
N GLU A 11 -11.21 8.05 4.97
CA GLU A 11 -10.83 6.89 5.78
C GLU A 11 -10.61 5.67 4.88
N ILE A 12 -9.43 5.08 4.96
CA ILE A 12 -9.07 3.82 4.31
C ILE A 12 -9.15 2.69 5.35
N VAL A 13 -10.03 1.74 5.11
CA VAL A 13 -10.23 0.54 5.95
C VAL A 13 -9.75 -0.67 5.19
N LEU A 14 -8.84 -1.43 5.77
CA LEU A 14 -8.30 -2.66 5.19
C LEU A 14 -8.90 -3.87 5.90
N GLY A 15 -9.31 -4.88 5.13
CA GLY A 15 -9.64 -6.20 5.65
C GLY A 15 -8.40 -6.92 6.21
N PRO A 16 -8.60 -8.02 6.95
CA PRO A 16 -7.52 -8.67 7.71
C PRO A 16 -6.45 -9.35 6.85
N ASN A 17 -6.69 -9.56 5.56
CA ASN A 17 -5.79 -10.31 4.68
C ASN A 17 -4.62 -9.49 4.11
N TRP A 18 -4.60 -8.19 4.34
CA TRP A 18 -3.45 -7.34 4.01
C TRP A 18 -2.40 -7.43 5.13
N ARG A 19 -1.17 -7.83 4.80
CA ARG A 19 -0.08 -8.00 5.79
C ARG A 19 0.65 -6.71 6.09
N SER A 20 0.65 -5.79 5.15
CA SER A 20 1.27 -4.48 5.32
C SER A 20 0.63 -3.45 4.39
N ILE A 21 1.03 -2.20 4.56
CA ILE A 21 0.70 -1.10 3.64
C ILE A 21 1.95 -0.24 3.46
N VAL A 22 2.22 0.18 2.23
CA VAL A 22 3.15 1.27 1.95
C VAL A 22 2.36 2.57 1.79
N ILE A 23 2.80 3.62 2.47
CA ILE A 23 2.30 4.97 2.28
C ILE A 23 3.44 5.76 1.65
N TRP A 24 3.21 6.31 0.47
CA TRP A 24 4.23 7.02 -0.28
C TRP A 24 3.67 8.30 -0.89
N SER A 25 4.52 9.32 -0.98
CA SER A 25 4.26 10.52 -1.76
C SER A 25 5.53 10.89 -2.50
N PRO A 26 5.46 11.30 -3.77
CA PRO A 26 6.64 11.75 -4.49
C PRO A 26 7.23 13.01 -3.83
N ASN A 27 8.54 13.18 -3.99
CA ASN A 27 9.18 14.44 -3.61
C ASN A 27 8.62 15.55 -4.53
N PRO A 28 8.01 16.62 -3.97
CA PRO A 28 7.44 17.71 -4.75
C PRO A 28 8.43 18.43 -5.66
N THR A 29 9.73 18.33 -5.33
CA THR A 29 10.81 18.97 -6.10
C THR A 29 11.46 18.02 -7.12
N ALA A 30 11.01 16.77 -7.20
CA ALA A 30 11.57 15.72 -8.07
C ALA A 30 13.09 15.50 -7.92
N THR A 31 13.71 15.95 -6.81
CA THR A 31 15.17 15.86 -6.57
C THR A 31 15.65 14.48 -6.06
N GLY A 32 14.81 13.44 -6.12
CA GLY A 32 15.12 12.09 -5.63
C GLY A 32 15.46 11.08 -6.74
N ARG A 33 16.24 10.04 -6.40
CA ARG A 33 16.58 8.90 -7.29
C ARG A 33 15.37 8.14 -7.85
N SER A 34 14.18 8.29 -7.23
CA SER A 34 12.92 7.71 -7.68
C SER A 34 12.23 8.52 -8.79
N GLY A 35 12.83 9.62 -9.24
CA GLY A 35 12.38 10.40 -10.39
C GLY A 35 12.60 9.63 -11.69
N GLN A 36 11.78 8.60 -11.95
CA GLN A 36 11.53 8.23 -13.34
C GLN A 36 10.96 9.48 -14.01
N GLY A 37 11.68 9.99 -15.02
CA GLY A 37 11.45 11.24 -15.74
C GLY A 37 10.15 11.26 -16.55
N GLY A 38 9.03 11.00 -15.89
CA GLY A 38 7.68 11.18 -16.39
C GLY A 38 7.05 12.39 -15.73
N GLN A 39 6.37 13.18 -16.55
CA GLN A 39 5.56 14.33 -16.21
C GLN A 39 4.37 13.92 -15.32
N SER A 40 4.61 13.60 -14.05
CA SER A 40 3.59 13.26 -13.06
C SER A 40 3.45 14.39 -12.05
N ASP A 41 2.21 14.77 -11.75
CA ASP A 41 1.90 15.73 -10.69
C ASP A 41 2.32 15.11 -9.34
N PRO A 42 3.23 15.72 -8.57
CA PRO A 42 3.66 15.17 -7.30
C PRO A 42 2.61 15.33 -6.18
N ASN A 43 1.48 15.97 -6.44
CA ASN A 43 0.49 16.30 -5.42
C ASN A 43 -0.49 15.15 -5.14
N PHE A 44 0.03 14.00 -4.72
CA PHE A 44 -0.78 12.88 -4.26
C PHE A 44 -0.08 12.07 -3.16
N ILE A 45 -0.88 11.23 -2.50
CA ILE A 45 -0.42 10.22 -1.55
C ILE A 45 -0.93 8.87 -2.06
N ALA A 46 -0.02 7.93 -2.25
CA ALA A 46 -0.32 6.53 -2.51
C ALA A 46 -0.53 5.79 -1.20
N PHE A 47 -1.61 5.02 -1.16
CA PHE A 47 -1.89 4.02 -0.12
C PHE A 47 -1.87 2.66 -0.82
N GLU A 48 -0.88 1.84 -0.50
CA GLU A 48 -0.57 0.61 -1.24
C GLU A 48 -0.66 -0.61 -0.30
N PRO A 49 -1.87 -1.17 -0.06
CA PRO A 49 -2.03 -2.40 0.72
C PRO A 49 -1.33 -3.57 0.03
N MET A 50 -0.63 -4.40 0.79
CA MET A 50 0.16 -5.51 0.26
C MET A 50 -0.17 -6.84 0.95
N ALA A 51 -0.26 -7.91 0.16
CA ALA A 51 -0.51 -9.28 0.65
C ALA A 51 0.68 -9.85 1.45
N GLY A 52 1.86 -9.25 1.35
CA GLY A 52 3.06 -9.54 2.13
C GLY A 52 3.85 -8.26 2.40
N ILE A 53 4.89 -8.33 3.23
CA ILE A 53 5.82 -7.21 3.40
C ILE A 53 6.71 -7.02 2.16
N THR A 54 7.27 -5.83 1.97
CA THR A 54 8.35 -5.62 1.00
C THR A 54 9.48 -6.62 1.26
N ASP A 55 10.03 -7.24 0.22
CA ASP A 55 11.05 -8.30 0.29
C ASP A 55 10.58 -9.66 0.86
N ALA A 56 9.27 -9.87 1.03
CA ALA A 56 8.72 -11.08 1.67
C ALA A 56 9.26 -12.41 1.10
N MET A 57 9.37 -12.54 -0.23
CA MET A 57 9.85 -13.78 -0.86
C MET A 57 11.32 -14.08 -0.51
N ASN A 58 12.19 -13.07 -0.55
CA ASN A 58 13.61 -13.25 -0.23
C ASN A 58 13.82 -13.51 1.26
N LEU A 59 13.08 -12.81 2.12
CA LEU A 59 13.12 -13.05 3.56
C LEU A 59 12.59 -14.44 3.92
N ALA A 60 11.56 -14.93 3.23
CA ALA A 60 11.05 -16.29 3.41
C ALA A 60 12.09 -17.32 2.98
N HIS A 61 12.72 -17.13 1.82
CA HIS A 61 13.81 -18.00 1.35
C HIS A 61 15.00 -18.03 2.34
N LYS A 62 15.32 -16.90 2.98
CA LYS A 62 16.33 -16.80 4.05
C LYS A 62 15.87 -17.39 5.40
N GLY A 63 14.63 -17.87 5.50
CA GLY A 63 14.05 -18.40 6.75
C GLY A 63 13.66 -17.35 7.79
N LEU A 64 13.69 -16.06 7.42
CA LEU A 64 13.43 -14.92 8.31
C LEU A 64 11.96 -14.51 8.34
N TYR A 65 11.23 -14.72 7.24
CA TYR A 65 9.82 -14.39 7.12
C TYR A 65 8.98 -15.67 6.97
N LYS A 66 8.44 -16.15 8.09
CA LYS A 66 7.74 -17.45 8.19
C LYS A 66 6.26 -17.38 7.86
N GLU A 67 5.73 -16.18 7.68
CA GLU A 67 4.30 -15.92 7.47
C GLU A 67 3.95 -15.59 6.01
N LEU A 68 4.87 -15.90 5.08
CA LEU A 68 4.59 -15.82 3.65
C LEU A 68 3.37 -16.67 3.32
N GLN A 69 2.34 -16.02 2.79
CA GLN A 69 1.10 -16.67 2.42
C GLN A 69 1.32 -17.58 1.21
N SER A 70 0.65 -18.73 1.20
CA SER A 70 0.56 -19.63 0.06
C SER A 70 -0.90 -19.98 -0.20
N ILE A 71 -1.23 -20.24 -1.46
CA ILE A 71 -2.56 -20.67 -1.88
C ILE A 71 -2.38 -22.07 -2.48
N PRO A 72 -3.07 -23.11 -1.96
CA PRO A 72 -2.97 -24.45 -2.52
C PRO A 72 -3.59 -24.50 -3.93
N PRO A 73 -3.32 -25.55 -4.73
CA PRO A 73 -4.01 -25.76 -5.99
C PRO A 73 -5.52 -25.69 -5.83
N SER A 74 -6.20 -24.97 -6.72
CA SER A 74 -7.64 -24.66 -6.67
C SER A 74 -8.09 -23.82 -5.47
N GLY A 75 -7.18 -23.29 -4.66
CA GLY A 75 -7.50 -22.34 -3.61
C GLY A 75 -7.77 -20.93 -4.15
N THR A 76 -8.36 -20.09 -3.30
CA THR A 76 -8.64 -18.68 -3.60
C THR A 76 -8.07 -17.80 -2.50
N TRP A 77 -7.57 -16.63 -2.88
CA TRP A 77 -7.23 -15.56 -1.95
C TRP A 77 -8.09 -14.36 -2.26
N ASP A 78 -8.75 -13.86 -1.23
CA ASP A 78 -9.62 -12.70 -1.31
C ASP A 78 -9.16 -11.67 -0.29
N ALA A 79 -9.32 -10.40 -0.63
CA ALA A 79 -9.12 -9.31 0.30
C ALA A 79 -10.14 -8.21 0.00
N SER A 80 -10.39 -7.37 1.00
CA SER A 80 -11.32 -6.27 0.88
C SER A 80 -10.69 -5.01 1.45
N PHE A 81 -11.13 -3.87 0.92
CA PHE A 81 -10.84 -2.56 1.46
C PHE A 81 -12.03 -1.63 1.19
N TRP A 82 -12.13 -0.57 1.99
CA TRP A 82 -13.13 0.47 1.81
C TRP A 82 -12.47 1.83 1.86
N ILE A 83 -12.95 2.74 1.01
CA ILE A 83 -12.61 4.16 1.03
C ILE A 83 -13.88 4.90 1.44
N LYS A 84 -13.85 5.58 2.58
CA LYS A 84 -14.99 6.31 3.12
C LYS A 84 -14.70 7.81 3.09
N PRO A 85 -15.21 8.54 2.10
CA PRO A 85 -15.10 10.00 2.07
C PRO A 85 -16.07 10.65 3.05
N SER A 86 -15.68 11.81 3.59
CA SER A 86 -16.52 12.67 4.44
C SER A 86 -16.06 14.14 4.34
N GLY A 87 -16.89 15.08 4.81
CA GLY A 87 -16.53 16.50 4.87
C GLY A 87 -16.60 17.24 3.51
N PHE A 88 -17.52 16.81 2.66
CA PHE A 88 -17.92 17.53 1.44
C PHE A 88 -19.17 18.39 1.70
#